data_AF-G5IZD8-F1
#
_entry.id   AF-G5IZD8-F1
#
_cell.length_a   1.000
_cell.length_b   1.000
_cell.length_c   1.000
_cell.angle_alpha   90.00
_cell.angle_beta   90.00
_cell.angle_gamma   90.00
#
_symmetry.space_group_name_H-M   'P 1'
#
loop_
_entity.id
_entity.type
_entity.pdbx_description
1 polymer ?
#
loop_
_entity_poly.entity_id
_entity_poly.type
_entity_poly.pdbx_seq_one_letter_code
_entity_poly.pdbx_strand_id
1 'polypeptide(L)'
;MADLKTVPVVVRELSDEEALAVALVENLVREDLNPVEETEGILCLLALELQISVEEVKSLLYRWDNEQKGKATNNVIGSDQQAQIKSVFEGLGQSWQSFVNNRLPLLKLPNHILEEIRKGTIAYTKAKAISTLKNEDQQKILLDEAIAQGLSLTEIKQQIKILKEQQINEDITLQGRGLNNADEAEILFKQQVTKTSKLLKKAKPLKNTRQQKKLLRLLSEIDTLLTDI
;
A
#
# COMPACT_ATOMS: atom_id res chain seq x y z
N MET A 1 -33.37 3.67 24.42
CA MET A 1 -32.65 4.82 25.00
C MET A 1 -32.58 4.60 26.51
N ALA A 2 -31.42 4.71 27.13
CA ALA A 2 -31.30 4.54 28.58
C ALA A 2 -31.89 5.79 29.28
N ASP A 3 -32.96 5.62 30.07
CA ASP A 3 -33.72 6.69 30.74
C ASP A 3 -33.00 7.18 32.02
N LEU A 4 -31.75 7.65 31.85
CA LEU A 4 -30.89 8.06 32.96
C LEU A 4 -31.07 9.56 33.26
N LYS A 5 -31.53 9.88 34.48
CA LYS A 5 -31.71 11.25 34.96
C LYS A 5 -30.42 11.93 35.44
N THR A 6 -29.38 11.16 35.71
CA THR A 6 -28.09 11.63 36.25
C THR A 6 -26.94 10.80 35.68
N VAL A 7 -25.80 11.42 35.43
CA VAL A 7 -24.56 10.75 34.99
C VAL A 7 -23.47 10.90 36.04
N PRO A 8 -22.72 9.84 36.37
CA PRO A 8 -21.56 9.95 37.24
C PRO A 8 -20.44 10.73 36.52
N VAL A 9 -19.88 11.73 37.20
CA VAL A 9 -18.80 12.57 36.66
C VAL A 9 -17.65 12.69 37.65
N VAL A 10 -16.43 12.79 37.12
CA VAL A 10 -15.23 13.12 37.89
C VAL A 10 -14.67 14.42 37.33
N VAL A 11 -14.62 15.47 38.15
CA VAL A 11 -14.06 16.77 37.75
C VAL A 11 -12.56 16.75 38.04
N ARG A 12 -11.75 17.08 37.04
CA ARG A 12 -10.29 17.22 37.15
C ARG A 12 -9.89 18.60 36.64
N GLU A 13 -8.93 19.22 37.30
CA GLU A 13 -8.29 20.44 36.80
C GLU A 13 -7.11 20.04 35.91
N LEU A 14 -7.14 20.46 34.65
CA LEU A 14 -6.14 20.16 33.63
C LEU A 14 -5.86 21.45 32.84
N SER A 15 -4.64 21.62 32.38
CA SER A 15 -4.30 22.60 31.34
C SER A 15 -4.93 22.20 29.99
N ASP A 16 -4.99 23.14 29.04
CA ASP A 16 -5.51 22.88 27.70
C ASP A 16 -4.74 21.75 26.98
N GLU A 17 -3.41 21.70 27.16
CA GLU A 17 -2.55 20.66 26.60
C GLU A 17 -2.83 19.30 27.24
N GLU A 18 -2.93 19.23 28.56
CA GLU A 18 -3.25 17.99 29.28
C GLU A 18 -4.65 17.49 28.93
N ALA A 19 -5.63 18.40 28.82
CA ALA A 19 -6.99 18.07 28.42
C ALA A 19 -7.03 17.50 26.99
N LEU A 20 -6.26 18.10 26.06
CA LEU A 20 -6.13 17.59 24.70
C LEU A 20 -5.45 16.22 24.66
N ALA A 21 -4.37 16.03 25.42
CA ALA A 21 -3.66 14.74 25.50
C ALA A 21 -4.59 13.64 26.01
N VAL A 22 -5.34 13.90 27.09
CA VAL A 22 -6.33 12.96 27.63
C VAL A 22 -7.41 12.62 26.60
N ALA A 23 -7.96 13.63 25.91
CA ALA A 23 -8.96 13.41 24.87
C ALA A 23 -8.41 12.57 23.70
N LEU A 24 -7.15 12.77 23.31
CA LEU A 24 -6.51 11.97 22.25
C LEU A 24 -6.32 10.52 22.69
N VAL A 25 -5.82 10.29 23.90
CA VAL A 25 -5.62 8.94 24.44
C VAL A 25 -6.95 8.20 24.57
N GLU A 26 -8.00 8.84 25.08
CA GLU A 26 -9.34 8.24 25.18
C GLU A 26 -9.87 7.81 23.81
N ASN A 27 -9.76 8.69 22.80
CA ASN A 27 -10.19 8.36 21.44
C ASN A 27 -9.37 7.22 20.81
N LEU A 28 -8.07 7.13 21.11
CA LEU A 28 -7.20 6.06 20.62
C LEU A 28 -7.50 4.69 21.23
N VAL A 29 -8.12 4.63 22.40
CA VAL A 29 -8.48 3.38 23.09
C VAL A 29 -9.82 2.80 22.59
N ARG A 30 -10.52 3.50 21.68
CA ARG A 30 -11.79 3.00 21.12
C ARG A 30 -11.59 1.77 20.22
N GLU A 31 -12.46 0.79 20.37
CA GLU A 31 -12.43 -0.46 19.60
C GLU A 31 -12.80 -0.29 18.11
N ASP A 32 -13.49 0.79 17.76
CA ASP A 32 -14.03 1.05 16.41
C ASP A 32 -13.18 1.99 15.55
N LEU A 33 -11.98 2.36 16.02
CA LEU A 33 -11.13 3.33 15.34
C LEU A 33 -10.59 2.75 14.02
N ASN A 34 -10.74 3.51 12.93
CA ASN A 34 -10.17 3.06 11.66
C ASN A 34 -8.63 3.26 11.65
N PRO A 35 -7.88 2.49 10.84
CA PRO A 35 -6.42 2.57 10.84
C PRO A 35 -5.84 3.94 10.47
N VAL A 36 -6.58 4.77 9.72
CA VAL A 36 -6.13 6.12 9.33
C VAL A 36 -6.26 7.07 10.51
N GLU A 37 -7.42 7.07 11.17
CA GLU A 37 -7.69 7.85 12.38
C GLU A 37 -6.72 7.48 13.51
N GLU A 38 -6.47 6.18 13.70
CA GLU A 38 -5.46 5.69 14.65
C GLU A 38 -4.09 6.28 14.34
N THR A 39 -3.70 6.29 13.05
CA THR A 39 -2.41 6.82 12.62
C THR A 39 -2.30 8.32 12.85
N GLU A 40 -3.34 9.07 12.51
CA GLU A 40 -3.40 10.51 12.69
C GLU A 40 -3.43 10.88 14.18
N GLY A 41 -4.21 10.16 15.00
CA GLY A 41 -4.30 10.36 16.44
C GLY A 41 -2.97 10.13 17.15
N ILE A 42 -2.25 9.05 16.83
CA ILE A 42 -0.92 8.77 17.38
C ILE A 42 0.07 9.86 16.98
N LEU A 43 0.03 10.33 15.73
CA LEU A 43 0.89 11.42 15.28
C LEU A 43 0.60 12.73 16.02
N CYS A 44 -0.68 13.05 16.26
CA CYS A 44 -1.09 14.21 17.03
C CYS A 44 -0.63 14.12 18.48
N LEU A 45 -0.75 12.95 19.12
CA LEU A 45 -0.27 12.72 20.48
C LEU A 45 1.24 12.91 20.58
N LEU A 46 2.01 12.31 19.65
CA LEU A 46 3.46 12.49 19.60
C LEU A 46 3.86 13.94 19.33
N ALA A 47 3.12 14.66 18.48
CA ALA A 47 3.37 16.07 18.19
C ALA A 47 3.21 16.95 19.44
N LEU A 48 2.17 16.67 20.23
CA LEU A 48 1.90 17.36 21.49
C LEU A 48 3.00 17.06 22.53
N GLU A 49 3.33 15.78 22.75
CA GLU A 49 4.34 15.34 23.74
C GLU A 49 5.76 15.84 23.42
N LEU A 50 6.10 15.91 22.12
CA LEU A 50 7.42 16.36 21.67
C LEU A 50 7.47 17.87 21.40
N GLN A 51 6.33 18.57 21.46
CA GLN A 51 6.19 19.98 21.12
C GLN A 51 6.72 20.33 19.72
N ILE A 52 6.45 19.46 18.75
CA ILE A 52 6.85 19.64 17.34
C ILE A 52 5.63 19.42 16.43
N SER A 53 5.74 19.80 15.16
CA SER A 53 4.66 19.57 14.20
C SER A 53 4.51 18.09 13.83
N VAL A 54 3.30 17.70 13.40
CA VAL A 54 3.02 16.34 12.91
C VAL A 54 3.95 15.91 11.77
N GLU A 55 4.34 16.83 10.87
CA GLU A 55 5.28 16.52 9.79
C GLU A 55 6.70 16.28 10.30
N GLU A 56 7.13 17.01 11.34
CA GLU A 56 8.41 16.77 12.00
C GLU A 56 8.42 15.43 12.72
N VAL A 57 7.32 15.03 13.37
CA VAL A 57 7.17 13.68 13.95
C VAL A 57 7.37 12.60 12.89
N LYS A 58 6.70 12.70 11.73
CA LYS A 58 6.83 11.71 10.65
C LYS A 58 8.29 11.59 10.19
N SER A 59 8.94 12.73 9.99
CA SER A 59 10.34 12.80 9.54
C SER A 59 11.30 12.24 10.60
N LEU A 60 11.06 12.54 11.87
CA LEU A 60 11.82 12.00 13.01
C LEU A 60 11.70 10.48 13.07
N LEU A 61 10.48 9.94 12.98
CA LEU A 61 10.23 8.50 13.02
C LEU A 61 10.89 7.75 11.85
N TYR A 62 10.83 8.29 10.63
CA TYR A 62 11.51 7.69 9.48
C TYR A 62 13.03 7.76 9.59
N ARG A 63 13.58 8.88 10.10
CA ARG A 63 15.01 9.01 10.37
C ARG A 63 15.45 7.95 11.39
N TRP A 64 14.67 7.77 12.46
CA TRP A 64 14.99 6.80 13.50
C TRP A 64 14.98 5.35 13.00
N ASP A 65 13.95 4.99 12.22
CA ASP A 65 13.85 3.65 11.62
C ASP A 65 15.01 3.36 10.67
N ASN A 66 15.47 4.35 9.89
CA ASN A 66 16.63 4.20 9.02
C ASN A 66 17.95 4.09 9.80
N GLU A 67 18.10 4.80 10.91
CA GLU A 67 19.24 4.70 11.82
C GLU A 67 19.35 3.28 12.40
N GLN A 68 18.25 2.73 12.91
CA GLN A 68 18.19 1.35 13.41
C GLN A 68 18.51 0.30 12.33
N LYS A 69 18.23 0.62 11.06
CA LYS A 69 18.56 -0.23 9.90
C LYS A 69 19.99 -0.05 9.38
N GLY A 70 20.82 0.76 10.06
CA GLY A 70 22.21 1.01 9.67
C GLY A 70 22.37 1.83 8.39
N LYS A 71 21.34 2.61 8.01
CA LYS A 71 21.34 3.42 6.78
C LYS A 71 21.65 4.90 6.99
N ALA A 72 21.82 5.35 8.24
CA ALA A 72 21.99 6.76 8.56
C ALA A 72 23.45 7.22 8.53
N THR A 73 23.68 8.40 7.95
CA THR A 73 24.94 9.15 8.00
C THR A 73 24.82 10.26 9.06
N ASN A 74 25.52 10.12 10.17
CA ASN A 74 25.88 11.18 11.13
C ASN A 74 24.80 11.99 11.90
N ASN A 75 23.50 11.65 11.86
CA ASN A 75 22.50 12.42 12.63
C ASN A 75 21.71 11.53 13.61
N VAL A 76 22.18 11.49 14.86
CA VAL A 76 21.61 10.70 15.96
C VAL A 76 20.42 11.46 16.56
N ILE A 77 19.28 10.79 16.68
CA ILE A 77 18.13 11.37 17.40
C ILE A 77 18.46 11.45 18.89
N GLY A 78 18.16 12.58 19.53
CA GLY A 78 18.41 12.79 20.95
C GLY A 78 17.79 11.68 21.80
N SER A 79 18.53 11.19 22.80
CA SER A 79 18.09 10.12 23.70
C SER A 79 16.73 10.40 24.34
N ASP A 80 16.47 11.67 24.62
CA ASP A 80 15.27 12.11 25.35
C ASP A 80 14.03 11.97 24.48
N GLN A 81 14.11 12.36 23.20
CA GLN A 81 13.04 12.16 22.22
C GLN A 81 12.76 10.67 21.99
N GLN A 82 13.80 9.84 21.94
CA GLN A 82 13.64 8.39 21.80
C GLN A 82 12.91 7.79 23.01
N ALA A 83 13.23 8.25 24.21
CA ALA A 83 12.59 7.79 25.45
C ALA A 83 11.12 8.21 25.49
N GLN A 84 10.81 9.46 25.14
CA GLN A 84 9.43 9.97 25.06
C GLN A 84 8.59 9.15 24.07
N ILE A 85 9.10 8.93 22.85
CA ILE A 85 8.38 8.14 21.83
C ILE A 85 8.15 6.71 22.33
N LYS A 86 9.15 6.06 22.92
CA LYS A 86 8.98 4.71 23.49
C LYS A 86 7.90 4.69 24.56
N SER A 87 7.92 5.66 25.48
CA SER A 87 6.93 5.74 26.55
C SER A 87 5.50 5.87 26.02
N VAL A 88 5.29 6.69 24.98
CA VAL A 88 3.97 6.83 24.34
C VAL A 88 3.51 5.52 23.71
N PHE A 89 4.38 4.86 22.93
CA PHE A 89 4.03 3.60 22.27
C PHE A 89 3.83 2.43 23.25
N GLU A 90 4.62 2.36 24.32
CA GLU A 90 4.44 1.41 25.41
C GLU A 90 3.07 1.59 26.10
N GLY A 91 2.66 2.84 26.35
CA GLY A 91 1.34 3.15 26.90
C GLY A 91 0.17 2.73 25.99
N LEU A 92 0.39 2.74 24.68
CA LEU A 92 -0.58 2.29 23.67
C LEU A 92 -0.53 0.76 23.42
N GLY A 93 0.42 0.04 24.03
CA GLY A 93 0.60 -1.40 23.80
C GLY A 93 1.07 -1.75 22.38
N GLN A 94 1.67 -0.81 21.67
CA GLN A 94 2.15 -0.99 20.29
C GLN A 94 3.65 -0.70 20.18
N SER A 95 4.30 -1.18 19.11
CA SER A 95 5.68 -0.83 18.84
C SER A 95 5.78 0.31 17.83
N TRP A 96 6.62 1.30 18.13
CA TRP A 96 6.88 2.40 17.20
C TRP A 96 7.41 1.89 15.85
N GLN A 97 8.19 0.80 15.83
CA GLN A 97 8.66 0.21 14.58
C GLN A 97 7.51 -0.38 13.75
N SER A 98 6.54 -1.05 14.37
CA SER A 98 5.37 -1.56 13.66
C SER A 98 4.55 -0.39 13.09
N PHE A 99 4.39 0.67 13.87
CA PHE A 99 3.72 1.89 13.43
C PHE A 99 4.41 2.52 12.20
N VAL A 100 5.73 2.70 12.25
CA VAL A 100 6.49 3.29 11.13
C VAL A 100 6.42 2.44 9.86
N ASN A 101 6.47 1.12 9.99
CA ASN A 101 6.52 0.22 8.83
C ASN A 101 5.12 -0.12 8.27
N ASN A 102 4.07 -0.10 9.09
CA ASN A 102 2.74 -0.57 8.71
C ASN A 102 1.69 0.54 8.64
N ARG A 103 1.75 1.52 9.56
CA ARG A 103 0.78 2.59 9.72
C ARG A 103 1.18 3.86 8.98
N LEU A 104 2.37 4.42 9.19
CA LEU A 104 2.79 5.64 8.46
C LEU A 104 2.65 5.57 6.93
N PRO A 105 2.93 4.44 6.25
CA PRO A 105 2.73 4.34 4.81
C PRO A 105 1.26 4.50 4.35
N LEU A 106 0.28 4.34 5.26
CA LEU A 106 -1.14 4.61 4.99
C LEU A 106 -1.33 6.02 4.46
N LEU A 107 -0.69 7.00 5.10
CA LEU A 107 -0.87 8.41 4.79
C LEU A 107 -0.29 8.81 3.42
N LYS A 108 0.42 7.89 2.74
CA LYS A 108 0.93 8.09 1.38
C LYS A 108 -0.04 7.62 0.30
N LEU A 109 -1.17 7.01 0.69
CA LEU A 109 -2.18 6.56 -0.26
C LEU A 109 -2.89 7.77 -0.90
N PRO A 110 -3.37 7.65 -2.15
CA PRO A 110 -4.18 8.68 -2.79
C PRO A 110 -5.40 9.08 -1.95
N ASN A 111 -5.75 10.37 -1.96
CA ASN A 111 -6.86 10.91 -1.14
C ASN A 111 -8.18 10.17 -1.37
N HIS A 112 -8.53 9.86 -2.60
CA HIS A 112 -9.77 9.13 -2.92
C HIS A 112 -9.83 7.72 -2.30
N ILE A 113 -8.68 7.10 -2.01
CA ILE A 113 -8.60 5.82 -1.29
C ILE A 113 -8.67 6.04 0.22
N LEU A 114 -7.98 7.07 0.73
CA LEU A 114 -7.98 7.41 2.16
C LEU A 114 -9.40 7.72 2.68
N GLU A 115 -10.21 8.45 1.92
CA GLU A 115 -11.59 8.76 2.29
C GLU A 115 -12.44 7.50 2.49
N GLU A 116 -12.26 6.48 1.65
CA GLU A 116 -13.00 5.22 1.78
C GLU A 116 -12.50 4.38 2.97
N ILE A 117 -11.20 4.41 3.27
CA ILE A 117 -10.68 3.80 4.50
C ILE A 117 -11.26 4.51 5.73
N ARG A 118 -11.35 5.85 5.71
CA ARG A 118 -11.91 6.65 6.82
C ARG A 118 -13.38 6.32 7.08
N LYS A 119 -14.17 6.12 6.02
CA LYS A 119 -15.56 5.69 6.12
C LYS A 119 -15.73 4.25 6.61
N GLY A 120 -14.64 3.47 6.69
CA GLY A 120 -14.69 2.05 7.02
C GLY A 120 -15.28 1.17 5.90
N THR A 121 -15.43 1.68 4.68
CA THR A 121 -16.03 0.95 3.55
C THR A 121 -15.07 -0.08 2.96
N ILE A 122 -13.75 0.12 3.15
CA ILE A 122 -12.73 -0.80 2.68
C ILE A 122 -11.59 -1.00 3.70
N ALA A 123 -11.17 -2.26 3.85
CA ALA A 123 -10.02 -2.61 4.69
C ALA A 123 -8.69 -2.14 4.05
N TYR A 124 -7.76 -1.68 4.88
CA TYR A 124 -6.44 -1.18 4.45
C TYR A 124 -5.70 -2.10 3.46
N THR A 125 -5.62 -3.39 3.74
CA THR A 125 -4.85 -4.31 2.90
C THR A 125 -5.40 -4.42 1.48
N LYS A 126 -6.71 -4.26 1.31
CA LYS A 126 -7.39 -4.19 0.01
C LYS A 126 -7.08 -2.86 -0.68
N ALA A 127 -7.28 -1.75 0.03
CA ALA A 127 -6.99 -0.39 -0.45
C ALA A 127 -5.52 -0.23 -0.93
N LYS A 128 -4.56 -0.74 -0.15
CA LYS A 128 -3.13 -0.77 -0.50
C LYS A 128 -2.84 -1.59 -1.74
N ALA A 129 -3.58 -2.67 -2.00
CA ALA A 129 -3.40 -3.44 -3.22
C ALA A 129 -3.86 -2.63 -4.44
N ILE A 130 -5.03 -1.98 -4.34
CA ILE A 130 -5.60 -1.14 -5.41
C ILE A 130 -4.68 0.02 -5.74
N SER A 131 -4.09 0.68 -4.74
CA SER A 131 -3.16 1.80 -4.93
C SER A 131 -1.87 1.44 -5.68
N THR A 132 -1.59 0.15 -5.93
CA THR A 132 -0.45 -0.27 -6.76
C THR A 132 -0.67 -0.11 -8.26
N LEU A 133 -1.91 0.16 -8.68
CA LEU A 133 -2.22 0.57 -10.06
C LEU A 133 -1.64 1.97 -10.28
N LYS A 134 -1.09 2.23 -11.48
CA LYS A 134 -0.54 3.56 -11.79
C LYS A 134 -1.61 4.55 -12.25
N ASN A 135 -2.65 4.03 -12.91
CA ASN A 135 -3.71 4.84 -13.48
C ASN A 135 -4.79 5.09 -12.40
N GLU A 136 -5.10 6.37 -12.16
CA GLU A 136 -6.07 6.81 -11.15
C GLU A 136 -7.50 6.39 -11.48
N ASP A 137 -7.91 6.41 -12.75
CA ASP A 137 -9.26 6.00 -13.15
C ASP A 137 -9.47 4.50 -12.91
N GLN A 138 -8.45 3.69 -13.23
CA GLN A 138 -8.48 2.25 -12.93
C GLN A 138 -8.49 1.98 -11.42
N GLN A 139 -7.81 2.82 -10.62
CA GLN A 139 -7.89 2.72 -9.16
C GLN A 139 -9.32 2.95 -8.68
N LYS A 140 -9.98 4.03 -9.14
CA LYS A 140 -11.35 4.38 -8.76
C LYS A 140 -12.35 3.30 -9.15
N ILE A 141 -12.31 2.84 -10.41
CA ILE A 141 -13.21 1.79 -10.90
C ILE A 141 -13.08 0.52 -10.05
N LEU A 142 -11.84 0.08 -9.81
CA LEU A 142 -11.59 -1.13 -9.02
C LEU A 142 -11.97 -0.94 -7.54
N LEU A 143 -11.79 0.26 -7.00
CA LEU A 143 -12.18 0.61 -5.64
C LEU A 143 -13.70 0.51 -5.47
N ASP A 144 -14.45 1.15 -6.36
CA ASP A 144 -15.92 1.13 -6.36
C ASP A 144 -16.44 -0.30 -6.51
N GLU A 145 -15.84 -1.09 -7.42
CA GLU A 145 -16.19 -2.49 -7.61
C GLU A 145 -15.89 -3.33 -6.35
N ALA A 146 -14.73 -3.12 -5.74
CA ALA A 146 -14.33 -3.84 -4.52
C ALA A 146 -15.26 -3.56 -3.34
N ILE A 147 -15.76 -2.33 -3.22
CA ILE A 147 -16.70 -1.94 -2.17
C ILE A 147 -18.10 -2.51 -2.48
N ALA A 148 -18.60 -2.32 -3.70
CA ALA A 148 -19.95 -2.74 -4.08
C ALA A 148 -20.15 -4.26 -4.04
N GLN A 149 -19.14 -5.03 -4.46
CA GLN A 149 -19.20 -6.49 -4.54
C GLN A 149 -18.55 -7.18 -3.33
N GLY A 150 -17.94 -6.43 -2.41
CA GLY A 150 -17.27 -6.98 -1.23
C GLY A 150 -16.05 -7.85 -1.55
N LEU A 151 -15.30 -7.53 -2.60
CA LEU A 151 -14.22 -8.37 -3.13
C LEU A 151 -13.16 -8.70 -2.06
N SER A 152 -12.68 -9.94 -2.08
CA SER A 152 -11.55 -10.40 -1.27
C SER A 152 -10.21 -9.84 -1.79
N LEU A 153 -9.19 -9.84 -0.93
CA LEU A 153 -7.84 -9.41 -1.31
C LEU A 153 -7.27 -10.22 -2.49
N THR A 154 -7.66 -11.50 -2.60
CA THR A 154 -7.21 -12.37 -3.69
C THR A 154 -7.85 -11.99 -5.01
N GLU A 155 -9.16 -11.70 -5.02
CA GLU A 155 -9.90 -11.25 -6.21
C GLU A 155 -9.38 -9.90 -6.71
N ILE A 156 -9.17 -8.95 -5.81
CA ILE A 156 -8.57 -7.64 -6.14
C ILE A 156 -7.20 -7.83 -6.81
N LYS A 157 -6.35 -8.70 -6.25
CA LYS A 157 -5.03 -8.99 -6.85
C LYS A 157 -5.15 -9.65 -8.23
N GLN A 158 -6.15 -10.50 -8.45
CA GLN A 158 -6.42 -11.11 -9.75
C GLN A 158 -6.87 -10.07 -10.78
N GLN A 159 -7.80 -9.18 -10.42
CA GLN A 159 -8.25 -8.10 -11.30
C GLN A 159 -7.11 -7.14 -11.66
N ILE A 160 -6.29 -6.73 -10.69
CA ILE A 160 -5.09 -5.91 -10.94
C ILE A 160 -4.16 -6.60 -11.95
N LYS A 161 -3.99 -7.92 -11.83
CA LYS A 161 -3.17 -8.69 -12.76
C LYS A 161 -3.77 -8.67 -14.17
N ILE A 162 -5.09 -8.88 -14.30
CA ILE A 162 -5.80 -8.84 -15.58
C ILE A 162 -5.68 -7.46 -16.21
N LEU A 163 -5.92 -6.38 -15.46
CA LEU A 163 -5.79 -5.00 -15.94
C LEU A 163 -4.37 -4.71 -16.44
N LYS A 164 -3.34 -5.16 -15.71
CA LYS A 164 -1.94 -5.03 -16.16
C LYS A 164 -1.65 -5.84 -17.43
N GLU A 165 -2.21 -7.03 -17.57
CA GLU A 165 -2.05 -7.85 -18.78
C GLU A 165 -2.80 -7.28 -19.98
N GLN A 166 -3.99 -6.70 -19.77
CA GLN A 166 -4.77 -6.01 -20.80
C GLN A 166 -4.07 -4.75 -21.27
N GLN A 167 -3.56 -3.93 -20.36
CA GLN A 167 -2.80 -2.72 -20.69
C GLN A 167 -1.56 -3.05 -21.56
N ILE A 168 -0.82 -4.10 -21.20
CA ILE A 168 0.31 -4.58 -22.02
C ILE A 168 -0.15 -5.02 -23.42
N ASN A 169 -1.27 -5.74 -23.52
CA ASN A 169 -1.75 -6.25 -24.81
C ASN A 169 -2.33 -5.12 -25.69
N GLU A 170 -2.98 -4.12 -25.09
CA GLU A 170 -3.48 -2.91 -25.77
C GLU A 170 -2.32 -2.06 -26.29
N ASP A 171 -1.27 -1.85 -25.49
CA ASP A 171 -0.05 -1.16 -25.94
C ASP A 171 0.59 -1.89 -27.14
N ILE A 172 0.67 -3.23 -27.10
CA ILE A 172 1.18 -4.05 -28.21
C ILE A 172 0.30 -3.92 -29.47
N THR A 173 -1.03 -3.88 -29.32
CA THR A 173 -1.96 -3.81 -30.46
C THR A 173 -2.09 -2.41 -31.05
N LEU A 174 -1.99 -1.36 -30.24
CA LEU A 174 -1.99 0.04 -30.69
C LEU A 174 -0.68 0.39 -31.40
N GLN A 175 0.48 -0.07 -30.90
CA GLN A 175 1.77 0.11 -31.56
C GLN A 175 1.93 -0.79 -32.81
N GLY A 176 1.27 -1.95 -32.85
CA GLY A 176 1.23 -2.82 -34.03
C GLY A 176 0.47 -2.25 -35.24
N ARG A 177 -0.40 -1.25 -35.05
CA ARG A 177 -1.13 -0.57 -36.14
C ARG A 177 -0.33 0.54 -36.83
N GLY A 178 0.90 0.79 -36.39
CA GLY A 178 1.77 1.85 -36.93
C GLY A 178 3.26 1.57 -36.83
N LEU A 179 3.71 0.33 -37.09
CA LEU A 179 5.13 -0.03 -37.12
C LEU A 179 5.84 0.60 -38.32
N ASN A 180 6.10 1.92 -38.24
CA ASN A 180 6.86 2.68 -39.24
C ASN A 180 8.35 2.80 -38.85
N ASN A 181 8.76 2.30 -37.68
CA ASN A 181 10.13 2.43 -37.19
C ASN A 181 10.67 1.12 -36.57
N ALA A 182 11.88 0.72 -36.97
CA ALA A 182 12.48 -0.58 -36.61
C ALA A 182 12.77 -0.72 -35.10
N ASP A 183 13.11 0.40 -34.44
CA ASP A 183 13.45 0.42 -33.02
C ASP A 183 12.26 0.06 -32.11
N GLU A 184 11.04 0.47 -32.47
CA GLU A 184 9.82 0.17 -31.71
C GLU A 184 9.42 -1.31 -31.86
N ALA A 185 9.60 -1.88 -33.06
CA ALA A 185 9.39 -3.29 -33.34
C ALA A 185 10.31 -4.17 -32.47
N GLU A 186 11.58 -3.76 -32.32
CA GLU A 186 12.57 -4.49 -31.54
C GLU A 186 12.28 -4.44 -30.03
N ILE A 187 11.85 -3.29 -29.52
CA ILE A 187 11.47 -3.13 -28.10
C ILE A 187 10.26 -4.04 -27.77
N LEU A 188 9.23 -4.04 -28.62
CA LEU A 188 8.04 -4.89 -28.43
C LEU A 188 8.36 -6.37 -28.53
N PHE A 189 9.20 -6.76 -29.49
CA PHE A 189 9.67 -8.14 -29.62
C PHE A 189 10.39 -8.59 -28.33
N LYS A 190 11.32 -7.78 -27.81
CA LYS A 190 12.04 -8.06 -26.55
C LYS A 190 11.09 -8.19 -25.34
N GLN A 191 10.06 -7.36 -25.25
CA GLN A 191 9.04 -7.44 -24.20
C GLN A 191 8.20 -8.72 -24.30
N GLN A 192 7.76 -9.09 -25.51
CA GLN A 192 6.96 -10.29 -25.73
C GLN A 192 7.77 -11.57 -25.48
N VAL A 193 9.05 -11.60 -25.87
CA VAL A 193 9.97 -12.71 -25.59
C VAL A 193 10.17 -12.90 -24.09
N THR A 194 10.43 -11.82 -23.35
CA THR A 194 10.62 -11.91 -21.88
C THR A 194 9.36 -12.36 -21.15
N LYS A 195 8.17 -11.92 -21.59
CA LYS A 195 6.87 -12.38 -21.07
C LYS A 195 6.65 -13.87 -21.32
N THR A 196 6.82 -14.30 -22.57
CA THR A 196 6.59 -15.70 -22.99
C THR A 196 7.58 -16.66 -22.32
N SER A 197 8.84 -16.26 -22.18
CA SER A 197 9.86 -17.02 -21.45
C SER A 197 9.50 -17.23 -19.98
N LYS A 198 9.00 -16.20 -19.30
CA LYS A 198 8.54 -16.31 -17.89
C LYS A 198 7.35 -17.27 -17.76
N LEU A 199 6.41 -17.26 -18.71
CA LEU A 199 5.26 -18.17 -18.71
C LEU A 199 5.70 -19.62 -18.93
N LEU A 200 6.59 -19.87 -19.90
CA LEU A 200 7.15 -21.19 -20.17
C LEU A 200 7.91 -21.75 -18.96
N LYS A 201 8.70 -20.92 -18.27
CA LYS A 201 9.45 -21.34 -17.06
C LYS A 201 8.54 -21.67 -15.87
N LYS A 202 7.40 -20.99 -15.73
CA LYS A 202 6.42 -21.27 -14.66
C LYS A 202 5.56 -22.50 -14.96
N ALA A 203 5.42 -22.89 -16.22
CA ALA A 203 4.67 -24.06 -16.64
C ALA A 203 5.48 -25.37 -16.43
N LYS A 204 5.59 -25.84 -15.17
CA LYS A 204 6.06 -27.21 -14.84
C LYS A 204 4.98 -28.27 -15.12
N PRO A 205 5.38 -29.52 -15.38
CA PRO A 205 5.44 -30.06 -16.75
C PRO A 205 4.08 -29.98 -17.45
N LEU A 206 4.09 -29.56 -18.71
CA LEU A 206 2.93 -29.52 -19.62
C LEU A 206 2.32 -30.93 -19.79
N LYS A 207 1.49 -31.42 -18.86
CA LYS A 207 0.97 -32.81 -18.86
C LYS A 207 0.14 -33.17 -20.11
N ASN A 208 -0.27 -32.19 -20.90
CA ASN A 208 -1.06 -32.38 -22.11
C ASN A 208 -0.17 -32.52 -23.36
N THR A 209 -0.02 -33.76 -23.86
CA THR A 209 0.79 -34.12 -25.03
C THR A 209 0.40 -33.34 -26.31
N ARG A 210 -0.86 -32.95 -26.47
CA ARG A 210 -1.33 -32.20 -27.65
C ARG A 210 -0.83 -30.76 -27.65
N GLN A 211 -0.88 -30.10 -26.49
CA GLN A 211 -0.40 -28.73 -26.32
C GLN A 211 1.14 -28.67 -26.40
N GLN A 212 1.83 -29.67 -25.85
CA GLN A 212 3.29 -29.80 -25.99
C GLN A 212 3.73 -29.87 -27.45
N LYS A 213 3.12 -30.76 -28.25
CA LYS A 213 3.44 -30.87 -29.69
C LYS A 213 3.19 -29.56 -30.43
N LYS A 214 2.11 -28.84 -30.10
CA LYS A 214 1.82 -27.54 -30.71
C LYS A 214 2.84 -26.48 -30.33
N LEU A 215 3.23 -26.41 -29.05
CA LEU A 215 4.25 -25.48 -28.56
C LEU A 215 5.64 -25.77 -29.17
N LEU A 216 6.04 -27.04 -29.24
CA LEU A 216 7.30 -27.44 -29.88
C LEU A 216 7.35 -27.03 -31.35
N ARG A 217 6.24 -27.20 -32.09
CA ARG A 217 6.15 -26.76 -33.48
C ARG A 217 6.28 -25.25 -33.62
N LEU A 218 5.60 -24.48 -32.77
CA LEU A 218 5.70 -23.02 -32.79
C LEU A 218 7.10 -22.53 -32.42
N LEU A 219 7.76 -23.18 -31.46
CA LEU A 219 9.16 -22.89 -31.12
C LEU A 219 10.10 -23.20 -32.29
N SER A 220 9.91 -24.33 -32.98
CA SER A 220 10.71 -24.63 -34.17
C SER A 220 10.48 -23.63 -35.31
N GLU A 221 9.24 -23.14 -35.49
CA GLU A 221 8.95 -22.10 -36.48
C GLU A 221 9.65 -20.78 -36.11
N ILE A 222 9.72 -20.44 -34.82
CA ILE A 222 10.49 -19.28 -34.34
C ILE A 222 11.99 -19.49 -34.57
N ASP A 223 12.53 -20.66 -34.24
CA ASP A 223 13.95 -20.97 -34.43
C ASP A 223 14.35 -20.84 -35.91
N THR A 224 13.52 -21.33 -36.84
CA THR A 224 13.76 -21.18 -38.28
C THR A 224 13.80 -19.72 -38.72
N LEU A 225 12.87 -18.90 -38.21
CA LEU A 225 12.83 -17.48 -38.54
C LEU A 225 14.04 -16.71 -37.98
N LEU A 226 14.62 -17.16 -36.86
CA LEU A 226 15.81 -16.55 -36.26
C LEU A 226 17.10 -16.95 -36.97
N THR A 227 17.14 -18.11 -37.62
CA THR A 227 18.30 -18.54 -38.44
C THR A 227 18.34 -17.93 -39.83
N ASP A 228 17.21 -17.39 -40.32
CA ASP A 228 17.08 -16.77 -41.65
C ASP A 228 17.34 -15.25 -41.65
N ILE A 229 17.71 -14.66 -40.49
CA ILE A 229 18.09 -13.24 -40.30
C ILE A 229 19.62 -13.12 -40.29
#